data_AF-A0A847YKQ6-F1
#
_entry.id   AF-A0A847YKQ6-F1
#
_cell.length_a   1.000
_cell.length_b   1.000
_cell.length_c   1.000
_cell.angle_alpha   90.00
_cell.angle_beta   90.00
_cell.angle_gamma   90.00
#
_symmetry.space_group_name_H-M   'P 1'
#
loop_
_entity.id
_entity.type
_entity.pdbx_description
1 polymer ?
#
loop_
_entity_poly.entity_id
_entity_poly.type
_entity_poly.pdbx_seq_one_letter_code
_entity_poly.pdbx_strand_id
1 'polypeptide(L)' 'MKTLYERKELLKKYGGPLPMSDAGFYKACATGKIPTVRVGDRVFVPSWWVDSLLNPPNDNGNA' A
#
# COMPACT_ATOMS: atom_id res chain seq x y z
N MET A 1 -15.12 -4.18 -7.29
CA MET A 1 -13.69 -4.47 -7.05
C MET A 1 -12.92 -3.15 -7.25
N LYS A 2 -12.19 -2.67 -6.23
CA LYS A 2 -11.38 -1.45 -6.37
C LYS A 2 -10.05 -1.82 -7.02
N THR A 3 -9.57 -1.00 -7.95
CA THR A 3 -8.29 -1.20 -8.65
C THR A 3 -7.16 -0.37 -8.03
N LEU A 4 -7.50 0.75 -7.40
CA LEU A 4 -6.57 1.71 -6.82
C LEU A 4 -7.10 2.16 -5.46
N TYR A 5 -6.19 2.29 -4.50
CA TYR A 5 -6.45 2.85 -3.19
C TYR A 5 -5.82 4.24 -3.08
N GLU A 6 -6.55 5.19 -2.50
CA GLU A 6 -5.99 6.49 -2.18
C GLU A 6 -5.23 6.46 -0.83
N ARG A 7 -4.30 7.39 -0.66
CA ARG A 7 -3.54 7.57 0.59
C ARG A 7 -4.43 7.52 1.85
N LYS A 8 -5.57 8.22 1.83
CA LYS A 8 -6.46 8.30 3.01
C LYS A 8 -7.00 6.93 3.43
N GLU A 9 -7.25 6.04 2.49
CA GLU A 9 -7.73 4.67 2.75
C GLU A 9 -6.60 3.78 3.26
N LEU A 10 -5.42 3.88 2.63
CA LEU A 10 -4.25 3.08 2.96
C LEU A 10 -3.72 3.40 4.36
N LEU A 11 -3.60 4.70 4.63
CA LEU A 11 -2.99 5.17 5.84
C LEU A 11 -3.99 5.23 6.97
N LYS A 12 -5.24 5.61 6.69
CA LYS A 12 -6.31 5.99 7.63
C LYS A 12 -5.81 6.26 9.06
N LYS A 13 -4.81 7.15 9.14
CA LYS A 13 -4.07 7.59 10.32
C LYS A 13 -3.66 6.49 11.33
N TYR A 14 -3.19 5.37 10.77
CA TYR A 14 -2.21 4.43 11.33
C TYR A 14 -2.74 3.22 12.11
N GLY A 15 -3.92 2.77 11.72
CA GLY A 15 -4.30 1.36 11.83
C GLY A 15 -4.81 0.78 10.50
N GLY A 16 -4.58 1.47 9.38
CA GLY A 16 -4.95 0.99 8.04
C GLY A 16 -3.97 -0.06 7.51
N PRO A 17 -4.19 -0.56 6.26
CA PRO A 17 -3.32 -1.56 5.64
C PRO A 17 -1.84 -1.17 5.63
N LEU A 18 -1.53 0.14 5.64
CA LEU A 18 -0.18 0.67 5.77
C LEU A 18 -0.08 1.51 7.06
N PRO A 19 0.30 0.92 8.20
CA PRO A 19 0.42 1.62 9.47
C PRO A 19 1.72 2.43 9.53
N MET A 20 1.80 3.50 8.73
CA MET A 20 2.99 4.35 8.62
C MET A 20 2.63 5.81 8.42
N SER A 21 3.47 6.72 8.94
CA SER A 21 3.25 8.17 8.80
C SER A 21 3.10 8.64 7.36
N ASP A 22 2.42 9.76 7.15
CA ASP A 22 2.29 10.41 5.85
C ASP A 22 3.65 10.67 5.18
N ALA A 23 4.61 11.20 5.94
CA ALA A 23 5.96 11.44 5.44
C ALA A 23 6.66 10.12 5.04
N GLY A 24 6.48 9.06 5.84
CA GLY A 24 6.98 7.73 5.53
C GLY A 24 6.37 7.17 4.26
N PHE A 25 5.05 7.30 4.09
CA PHE A 25 4.33 6.86 2.90
C PHE A 25 4.85 7.56 1.64
N TYR A 26 4.92 8.89 1.63
CA TYR A 26 5.41 9.61 0.46
C TYR A 26 6.87 9.28 0.15
N LYS A 27 7.73 9.11 1.17
CA LYS A 27 9.11 8.67 0.97
C LYS A 27 9.17 7.26 0.37
N ALA A 28 8.34 6.34 0.84
CA ALA A 28 8.30 4.97 0.34
C ALA A 28 7.77 4.91 -1.11
N CYS A 29 6.79 5.74 -1.45
CA CYS A 29 6.31 5.90 -2.83
C CYS A 29 7.41 6.50 -3.73
N ALA A 30 8.11 7.53 -3.26
CA ALA A 30 9.17 8.19 -4.03
C ALA A 30 10.40 7.30 -4.24
N THR A 31 10.68 6.40 -3.31
CA THR A 31 11.82 5.46 -3.39
C THR A 31 11.46 4.15 -4.09
N GLY A 32 10.22 4.00 -4.58
CA GLY A 32 9.76 2.79 -5.28
C GLY A 32 9.52 1.58 -4.39
N LYS A 33 9.57 1.73 -3.07
CA LYS A 33 9.25 0.65 -2.11
C LYS A 33 7.78 0.28 -2.12
N ILE A 34 6.93 1.24 -2.48
CA ILE A 34 5.49 1.05 -2.66
C ILE A 34 5.18 1.29 -4.14
N PRO A 35 4.61 0.31 -4.86
CA PRO A 35 4.17 0.54 -6.23
C PRO A 35 3.09 1.62 -6.23
N THR A 36 3.32 2.64 -7.05
CA THR A 36 2.58 3.88 -6.99
C THR A 36 2.07 4.27 -8.37
N VAL A 37 0.81 4.67 -8.45
CA VAL A 37 0.20 5.31 -9.62
C VAL A 37 -0.06 6.76 -9.28
N ARG A 38 0.47 7.68 -10.09
CA ARG A 38 0.24 9.13 -9.94
C ARG A 38 -0.77 9.61 -10.97
N VAL A 39 -1.78 10.35 -10.52
CA VAL A 39 -2.76 11.03 -11.38
C VAL A 39 -2.85 12.48 -10.93
N GLY A 40 -2.19 13.37 -11.68
CA GLY A 40 -1.91 14.72 -11.22
C GLY A 40 -1.12 14.70 -9.90
N ASP A 41 -1.56 15.50 -8.93
CA ASP A 41 -0.93 15.57 -7.60
C ASP A 41 -1.36 14.45 -6.65
N ARG A 42 -2.23 13.54 -7.09
CA ARG A 42 -2.75 12.45 -6.25
C ARG A 42 -1.90 11.20 -6.41
N VAL A 43 -1.67 10.54 -5.28
CA VAL A 43 -0.93 9.28 -5.17
C VAL A 43 -1.90 8.16 -4.84
N PHE A 44 -1.83 7.10 -5.65
CA PHE A 44 -2.62 5.88 -5.49
C PHE A 44 -1.71 4.66 -5.41
N VAL A 45 -2.20 3.61 -4.75
CA VAL A 45 -1.53 2.31 -4.67
C VAL A 45 -2.42 1.24 -5.29
N PRO A 46 -1.89 0.37 -6.17
CA PRO A 46 -2.67 -0.71 -6.76
C PRO A 46 -3.22 -1.70 -5.73
N SER A 47 -4.46 -2.13 -5.94
CA SER A 47 -5.14 -3.07 -5.02
C SER A 47 -4.40 -4.40 -4.88
N TRP A 48 -3.90 -4.98 -5.99
CA TRP A 48 -3.19 -6.25 -5.97
C TRP A 48 -2.00 -6.25 -5.00
N TRP A 49 -1.32 -5.11 -4.86
CA TRP A 49 -0.17 -5.01 -3.98
C TRP A 49 -0.62 -4.94 -2.52
N VAL A 50 -1.65 -4.13 -2.24
CA VAL A 50 -2.25 -4.06 -0.90
C VAL A 50 -2.78 -5.44 -0.49
N ASP A 51 -3.46 -6.15 -1.39
CA ASP A 51 -4.01 -7.48 -1.14
C ASP A 51 -2.92 -8.50 -0.86
N SER A 52 -1.76 -8.40 -1.53
CA SER A 52 -0.59 -9.26 -1.28
C SER A 52 0.02 -9.06 0.10
N LEU A 53 -0.13 -7.86 0.69
CA LEU A 53 0.31 -7.59 2.06
C LEU A 53 -0.66 -8.15 3.10
N LEU A 54 -1.96 -8.12 2.80
CA LEU A 54 -3.01 -8.58 3.71
C LEU A 54 -3.17 -10.10 3.69
N ASN A 55 -2.83 -10.73 2.57
CA ASN A 55 -2.88 -12.18 2.38
C ASN A 55 -1.50 -12.70 2.00
N PRO A 56 -0.52 -12.68 2.94
CA PRO A 56 0.74 -13.34 2.69
C PRO A 56 0.46 -14.83 2.41
N PRO A 57 1.20 -15.47 1.49
CA PRO A 57 1.08 -16.91 1.31
C PRO A 57 1.29 -17.60 2.66
N ASN A 58 0.38 -18.52 3.02
CA ASN A 58 0.54 -19.32 4.22
C ASN A 58 1.89 -20.04 4.13
N ASP A 59 2.82 -19.66 5.00
CA ASP A 59 4.13 -20.28 5.12
C ASP A 59 4.02 -21.64 5.82
N ASN A 60 3.04 -22.45 5.41
CA ASN A 60 2.99 -23.88 5.73
C ASN A 60 3.95 -24.62 4.80
N GLY A 61 5.21 -24.17 4.81
CA GLY A 61 6.34 -24.95 4.35
C GLY A 61 6.58 -26.10 5.32
N ASN A 62 5.83 -27.19 5.15
CA ASN A 62 6.41 -28.50 5.38
C ASN A 62 7.16 -28.86 4.10
N ALA A 63 8.38 -28.35 3.99
CA ALA A 63 9.42 -28.84 3.09
C ALA A 63 10.26 -29.89 3.81
#